data_AF-A0A0N0HKC5-F1
#
_entry.id   AF-A0A0N0HKC5-F1
#
_cell.length_a   1.000
_cell.length_b   1.000
_cell.length_c   1.000
_cell.angle_alpha   90.00
_cell.angle_beta   90.00
_cell.angle_gamma   90.00
#
_symmetry.space_group_name_H-M   'P 1'
#
loop_
_entity.id
_entity.type
_entity.pdbx_description
1 polymer ?
#
loop_
_entity_poly.entity_id
_entity_poly.type
_entity_poly.pdbx_seq_one_letter_code
_entity_poly.pdbx_strand_id
1 'polypeptide(L)'
;MRVLLVGAGGVGTAITRIAARRPFFEHMTVADYDRGRAERAVAALGDRGERFDAVRLDASDPVAVRAALDEHRCDVLLNATDPRFVMPLFEAALARGTHYLDMAMSLSRPHPSRPYEECGVKLGDAQFDRAPEWEAAGRLALVGMGVEPGLSDVFARYASDELFDEIEEIGIRDGADLTVEGYDFAPSFSIWTTIEECLNPPVVYEEGRGWFTTAPFSDPEVFDFPGGIGPVECVNVEHEEVLLVPRWLKAGRVTFKYGLGDEFIGVLRTLHKLGLDRTEPVPVKSGAGSALVSPRDVVAACLPDPAGLGERMHGKTCAGTWVKGSKDGQPREVYLHHVVDNQWSMREYGSQAVVWQTAVNPVAALELIAGGLWGGSGVLGPEAMPPRPFLDLLTEYGAPWGIREQ
;
A
#
# COMPACT_ATOMS: atom_id res chain seq x y z
N MET A 1 -15.94 -9.12 15.02
CA MET A 1 -14.61 -8.62 15.46
C MET A 1 -14.66 -7.14 15.81
N ARG A 2 -13.74 -6.63 16.61
CA ARG A 2 -13.56 -5.20 16.97
C ARG A 2 -12.22 -4.69 16.42
N VAL A 3 -12.22 -3.54 15.76
CA VAL A 3 -11.07 -3.03 14.99
C VAL A 3 -10.52 -1.76 15.63
N LEU A 4 -9.19 -1.67 15.84
CA LEU A 4 -8.50 -0.40 16.04
C LEU A 4 -7.90 0.04 14.69
N LEU A 5 -8.48 1.06 14.07
CA LEU A 5 -7.91 1.71 12.88
C LEU A 5 -7.01 2.86 13.34
N VAL A 6 -5.70 2.77 13.05
CA VAL A 6 -4.74 3.84 13.38
C VAL A 6 -4.38 4.58 12.10
N GLY A 7 -4.61 5.89 12.09
CA GLY A 7 -4.47 6.78 10.94
C GLY A 7 -5.82 7.15 10.33
N ALA A 8 -6.17 8.44 10.38
CA ALA A 8 -7.38 9.03 9.79
C ALA A 8 -7.05 10.01 8.65
N GLY A 9 -5.99 9.72 7.89
CA GLY A 9 -5.68 10.40 6.62
C GLY A 9 -6.64 10.01 5.50
N GLY A 10 -6.22 10.19 4.24
CA GLY A 10 -7.03 9.83 3.07
C GLY A 10 -7.50 8.36 3.09
N VAL A 11 -6.55 7.42 3.18
CA VAL A 11 -6.83 5.97 3.19
C VAL A 11 -7.65 5.57 4.43
N GLY A 12 -7.26 6.01 5.62
CA GLY A 12 -8.03 5.76 6.85
C GLY A 12 -9.48 6.25 6.77
N THR A 13 -9.69 7.45 6.23
CA THR A 13 -11.05 7.98 6.00
C THR A 13 -11.83 7.13 4.99
N ALA A 14 -11.19 6.70 3.90
CA ALA A 14 -11.83 5.81 2.92
C ALA A 14 -12.18 4.44 3.52
N ILE A 15 -11.32 3.86 4.35
CA ILE A 15 -11.58 2.62 5.11
C ILE A 15 -12.88 2.77 5.92
N THR A 16 -13.05 3.85 6.67
CA THR A 16 -14.28 4.06 7.47
C THR A 16 -15.54 4.11 6.59
N ARG A 17 -15.46 4.79 5.44
CA ARG A 17 -16.59 4.96 4.50
C ARG A 17 -16.99 3.66 3.80
N ILE A 18 -16.03 2.79 3.52
CA ILE A 18 -16.25 1.45 2.95
C ILE A 18 -16.79 0.53 4.04
N ALA A 19 -16.12 0.46 5.21
CA ALA A 19 -16.50 -0.39 6.33
C ALA A 19 -17.89 -0.07 6.87
N ALA A 20 -18.32 1.19 6.87
CA ALA A 20 -19.66 1.59 7.31
C ALA A 20 -20.81 0.92 6.52
N ARG A 21 -20.51 0.36 5.34
CA ARG A 21 -21.47 -0.40 4.50
C ARG A 21 -21.47 -1.90 4.78
N ARG A 22 -20.59 -2.40 5.64
CA ARG A 22 -20.37 -3.84 5.86
C ARG A 22 -20.69 -4.26 7.31
N PRO A 23 -21.36 -5.41 7.52
CA PRO A 23 -21.82 -5.84 8.84
C PRO A 23 -20.84 -6.76 9.60
N PHE A 24 -19.69 -7.14 9.04
CA PHE A 24 -18.81 -8.19 9.60
C PHE A 24 -18.12 -7.85 10.94
N PHE A 25 -18.07 -6.57 11.32
CA PHE A 25 -17.45 -6.11 12.56
C PHE A 25 -18.49 -5.53 13.52
N GLU A 26 -18.20 -5.66 14.81
CA GLU A 26 -19.04 -5.12 15.90
C GLU A 26 -18.79 -3.63 16.09
N HIS A 27 -17.51 -3.22 16.11
CA HIS A 27 -17.10 -1.85 16.42
C HIS A 27 -15.75 -1.51 15.77
N MET A 28 -15.57 -0.27 15.33
CA MET A 28 -14.29 0.25 14.83
C MET A 28 -13.92 1.55 15.55
N THR A 29 -12.81 1.52 16.29
CA THR A 29 -12.23 2.70 16.92
C THR A 29 -11.23 3.34 15.97
N VAL A 30 -11.51 4.57 15.57
CA VAL A 30 -10.69 5.36 14.64
C VAL A 30 -9.75 6.25 15.46
N ALA A 31 -8.46 6.06 15.28
CA ALA A 31 -7.43 6.71 16.07
C ALA A 31 -6.50 7.55 15.19
N ASP A 32 -6.18 8.76 15.63
CA ASP A 32 -5.19 9.62 14.97
C ASP A 32 -4.46 10.49 15.99
N TYR A 33 -3.26 10.96 15.65
CA TYR A 33 -2.52 11.90 16.48
C TYR A 33 -3.27 13.23 16.64
N ASP A 34 -3.89 13.70 15.55
CA ASP A 34 -4.88 14.77 15.56
C ASP A 34 -6.27 14.15 15.71
N ARG A 35 -6.78 14.15 16.95
CA ARG A 35 -8.14 13.67 17.28
C ARG A 35 -9.21 14.26 16.37
N GLY A 36 -9.06 15.51 15.93
CA GLY A 36 -10.03 16.15 15.04
C GLY A 36 -10.13 15.47 13.67
N ARG A 37 -9.05 14.82 13.17
CA ARG A 37 -9.10 14.03 11.93
C ARG A 37 -9.97 12.79 12.10
N ALA A 38 -9.76 12.03 13.18
CA ALA A 38 -10.57 10.87 13.51
C ALA A 38 -12.05 11.24 13.70
N GLU A 39 -12.33 12.32 14.44
CA GLU A 39 -13.70 12.81 14.65
C GLU A 39 -14.38 13.21 13.34
N ARG A 40 -13.67 13.87 12.41
CA ARG A 40 -14.20 14.21 11.08
C ARG A 40 -14.50 12.97 10.25
N ALA A 41 -13.63 11.96 10.27
CA ALA A 41 -13.85 10.71 9.55
C ALA A 41 -15.11 9.99 10.05
N VAL A 42 -15.29 9.88 11.37
CA VAL A 42 -16.47 9.26 11.98
C VAL A 42 -17.73 10.09 11.71
N ALA A 43 -17.68 11.42 11.89
CA ALA A 43 -18.83 12.29 11.65
C ALA A 43 -19.32 12.25 10.20
N ALA A 44 -18.42 12.07 9.23
CA ALA A 44 -18.77 11.96 7.81
C ALA A 44 -19.61 10.71 7.47
N LEU A 45 -19.72 9.73 8.38
CA LEU A 45 -20.52 8.53 8.18
C LEU A 45 -22.03 8.75 8.41
N GLY A 46 -22.40 9.83 9.10
CA GLY A 46 -23.80 10.12 9.48
C GLY A 46 -24.42 8.96 10.27
N ASP A 47 -25.64 8.57 9.92
CA ASP A 47 -26.38 7.48 10.58
C ASP A 47 -25.68 6.11 10.51
N ARG A 48 -24.70 5.95 9.60
CA ARG A 48 -23.90 4.71 9.52
C ARG A 48 -22.74 4.67 10.51
N GLY A 49 -22.54 5.75 11.29
CA GLY A 49 -21.44 5.92 12.22
C GLY A 49 -21.64 5.29 13.61
N GLU A 50 -22.80 4.68 13.91
CA GLU A 50 -23.12 4.18 15.26
C GLU A 50 -22.10 3.16 15.83
N ARG A 51 -21.42 2.41 14.96
CA ARG A 51 -20.39 1.41 15.32
C ARG A 51 -18.98 1.98 15.35
N PHE A 52 -18.84 3.30 15.30
CA PHE A 52 -17.57 3.99 15.20
C PHE A 52 -17.40 5.01 16.33
N ASP A 53 -16.20 5.08 16.88
CA ASP A 53 -15.78 6.15 17.78
C ASP A 53 -14.41 6.68 17.38
N ALA A 54 -14.08 7.87 17.86
CA ALA A 54 -12.85 8.57 17.53
C ALA A 54 -12.03 8.83 18.79
N VAL A 55 -10.74 8.48 18.73
CA VAL A 55 -9.80 8.69 19.85
C VAL A 55 -8.52 9.37 19.38
N ARG A 56 -7.83 10.02 20.31
CA ARG A 56 -6.46 10.48 20.08
C ARG A 56 -5.51 9.32 20.35
N LEU A 57 -4.56 9.07 19.45
CA LEU A 57 -3.50 8.09 19.67
C LEU A 57 -2.20 8.54 19.01
N ASP A 58 -1.09 8.46 19.74
CA ASP A 58 0.25 8.61 19.18
C ASP A 58 0.76 7.24 18.76
N ALA A 59 0.87 7.01 17.44
CA ALA A 59 1.32 5.74 16.89
C ALA A 59 2.79 5.41 17.23
N SER A 60 3.59 6.39 17.65
CA SER A 60 4.97 6.17 18.11
C SER A 60 5.07 5.70 19.56
N ASP A 61 3.98 5.75 20.32
CA ASP A 61 3.93 5.31 21.72
C ASP A 61 3.31 3.91 21.82
N PRO A 62 4.12 2.82 21.86
CA PRO A 62 3.61 1.46 21.92
C PRO A 62 2.85 1.17 23.24
N VAL A 63 3.06 1.95 24.31
CA VAL A 63 2.30 1.80 25.56
C VAL A 63 0.88 2.32 25.35
N ALA A 64 0.74 3.50 24.75
CA ALA A 64 -0.57 4.07 24.42
C ALA A 64 -1.34 3.19 23.43
N VAL A 65 -0.67 2.63 22.42
CA VAL A 65 -1.30 1.72 21.45
C VAL A 65 -1.85 0.48 22.14
N ARG A 66 -1.08 -0.16 23.03
CA ARG A 66 -1.57 -1.31 23.80
C ARG A 66 -2.75 -0.96 24.71
N ALA A 67 -2.69 0.20 25.38
CA ALA A 67 -3.78 0.66 26.21
C ALA A 67 -5.08 0.85 25.40
N ALA A 68 -5.00 1.41 24.19
CA ALA A 68 -6.14 1.55 23.29
C ALA A 68 -6.70 0.19 22.83
N LEU A 69 -5.82 -0.76 22.49
CA LEU A 69 -6.25 -2.13 22.15
C LEU A 69 -7.01 -2.81 23.30
N ASP A 70 -6.56 -2.62 24.54
CA ASP A 70 -7.22 -3.17 25.73
C ASP A 70 -8.53 -2.46 26.06
N GLU A 71 -8.54 -1.13 26.12
CA GLU A 71 -9.71 -0.29 26.47
C GLU A 71 -10.87 -0.55 25.51
N HIS A 72 -10.58 -0.59 24.21
CA HIS A 72 -11.59 -0.79 23.18
C HIS A 72 -11.83 -2.27 22.85
N ARG A 73 -11.09 -3.18 23.50
CA ARG A 73 -11.18 -4.64 23.34
C ARG A 73 -11.03 -5.06 21.88
N CYS A 74 -10.03 -4.53 21.18
CA CYS A 74 -9.84 -4.77 19.76
C CYS A 74 -9.21 -6.14 19.48
N ASP A 75 -9.76 -6.83 18.49
CA ASP A 75 -9.30 -8.14 17.99
C ASP A 75 -8.22 -7.99 16.91
N VAL A 76 -8.23 -6.85 16.21
CA VAL A 76 -7.27 -6.50 15.15
C VAL A 76 -6.85 -5.03 15.23
N LEU A 77 -5.57 -4.77 14.97
CA LEU A 77 -5.03 -3.46 14.65
C LEU A 77 -4.90 -3.32 13.13
N LEU A 78 -5.57 -2.33 12.55
CA LEU A 78 -5.45 -1.94 11.15
C LEU A 78 -4.59 -0.67 11.06
N ASN A 79 -3.39 -0.79 10.52
CA ASN A 79 -2.45 0.30 10.36
C ASN A 79 -2.64 1.01 9.01
N ALA A 80 -3.16 2.23 9.06
CA ALA A 80 -3.30 3.16 7.94
C ALA A 80 -2.43 4.43 8.13
N THR A 81 -1.29 4.29 8.80
CA THR A 81 -0.33 5.36 9.03
C THR A 81 0.85 5.28 8.07
N ASP A 82 1.72 6.29 8.13
CA ASP A 82 2.99 6.32 7.41
C ASP A 82 3.90 5.12 7.80
N PRO A 83 4.69 4.57 6.86
CA PRO A 83 5.55 3.40 7.09
C PRO A 83 6.49 3.52 8.31
N ARG A 84 6.85 4.74 8.73
CA ARG A 84 7.64 5.00 9.95
C ARG A 84 7.00 4.45 11.22
N PHE A 85 5.68 4.27 11.24
CA PHE A 85 4.94 3.78 12.40
C PHE A 85 4.59 2.28 12.31
N VAL A 86 4.99 1.58 11.23
CA VAL A 86 4.75 0.13 11.06
C VAL A 86 5.27 -0.66 12.25
N MET A 87 6.57 -0.56 12.56
CA MET A 87 7.15 -1.36 13.65
C MET A 87 6.57 -1.01 15.02
N PRO A 88 6.44 0.26 15.44
CA PRO A 88 5.76 0.59 16.71
C PRO A 88 4.37 -0.05 16.87
N LEU A 89 3.53 -0.02 15.83
CA LEU A 89 2.18 -0.58 15.86
C LEU A 89 2.18 -2.11 15.80
N PHE A 90 3.01 -2.68 14.95
CA PHE A 90 3.21 -4.13 14.80
C PHE A 90 3.66 -4.77 16.10
N GLU A 91 4.67 -4.19 16.77
CA GLU A 91 5.16 -4.68 18.07
C GLU A 91 4.12 -4.54 19.18
N ALA A 92 3.34 -3.45 19.19
CA ALA A 92 2.27 -3.27 20.16
C ALA A 92 1.16 -4.31 19.99
N ALA A 93 0.78 -4.62 18.74
CA ALA A 93 -0.20 -5.65 18.43
C ALA A 93 0.28 -7.06 18.86
N LEU A 94 1.54 -7.41 18.54
CA LEU A 94 2.14 -8.67 18.97
C LEU A 94 2.20 -8.78 20.50
N ALA A 95 2.67 -7.73 21.18
CA ALA A 95 2.81 -7.72 22.63
C ALA A 95 1.47 -7.81 23.37
N ARG A 96 0.39 -7.27 22.79
CA ARG A 96 -0.98 -7.53 23.26
C ARG A 96 -1.34 -9.00 22.97
N GLY A 97 -1.04 -9.49 21.78
CA GLY A 97 -1.62 -10.72 21.24
C GLY A 97 -2.93 -10.44 20.49
N THR A 98 -2.92 -9.39 19.67
CA THR A 98 -4.01 -8.97 18.76
C THR A 98 -3.57 -9.27 17.32
N HIS A 99 -4.50 -9.53 16.40
CA HIS A 99 -4.16 -9.61 14.98
C HIS A 99 -3.67 -8.25 14.45
N TYR A 100 -2.91 -8.26 13.37
CA TYR A 100 -2.39 -7.05 12.75
C TYR A 100 -2.58 -7.08 11.25
N LEU A 101 -2.88 -5.91 10.68
CA LEU A 101 -2.98 -5.71 9.24
C LEU A 101 -2.39 -4.33 8.88
N ASP A 102 -1.53 -4.27 7.87
CA ASP A 102 -1.06 -3.02 7.26
C ASP A 102 -1.14 -3.05 5.73
N MET A 103 -0.89 -1.90 5.12
CA MET A 103 -0.89 -1.73 3.66
C MET A 103 0.49 -1.39 3.11
N ALA A 104 1.48 -1.18 3.99
CA ALA A 104 2.86 -0.85 3.65
C ALA A 104 3.78 -1.53 4.65
N MET A 105 4.92 -2.04 4.18
CA MET A 105 5.85 -2.79 5.03
C MET A 105 6.88 -1.88 5.72
N SER A 106 7.66 -2.45 6.64
CA SER A 106 8.75 -1.73 7.30
C SER A 106 9.80 -1.24 6.29
N LEU A 107 10.29 -0.02 6.47
CA LEU A 107 11.21 0.67 5.53
C LEU A 107 12.53 -0.07 5.26
N SER A 108 13.04 0.08 4.04
CA SER A 108 14.31 -0.46 3.55
C SER A 108 15.49 0.45 3.90
N ARG A 109 16.71 -0.03 3.63
CA ARG A 109 17.94 0.76 3.59
C ARG A 109 18.81 0.28 2.45
N PRO A 110 19.31 1.16 1.57
CA PRO A 110 20.23 0.78 0.49
C PRO A 110 21.48 0.08 1.01
N HIS A 111 22.04 -0.82 0.20
CA HIS A 111 23.34 -1.42 0.51
C HIS A 111 24.42 -0.32 0.57
N PRO A 112 25.26 -0.28 1.63
CA PRO A 112 26.11 0.89 1.92
C PRO A 112 27.20 1.16 0.86
N SER A 113 27.62 0.15 0.09
CA SER A 113 28.69 0.29 -0.92
C SER A 113 28.29 -0.13 -2.34
N ARG A 114 27.19 -0.88 -2.49
CA ARG A 114 26.70 -1.42 -3.77
C ARG A 114 25.17 -1.25 -3.91
N PRO A 115 24.64 -0.03 -3.72
CA PRO A 115 23.19 0.19 -3.59
C PRO A 115 22.37 -0.20 -4.82
N TYR A 116 22.98 -0.29 -6.00
CA TYR A 116 22.31 -0.60 -7.27
C TYR A 116 22.68 -1.99 -7.83
N GLU A 117 23.17 -2.88 -6.97
CA GLU A 117 23.58 -4.24 -7.33
C GLU A 117 23.19 -5.26 -6.25
N GLU A 118 23.19 -4.87 -4.98
CA GLU A 118 22.86 -5.70 -3.82
C GLU A 118 21.81 -5.02 -2.94
N CYS A 119 20.91 -5.82 -2.36
CA CYS A 119 19.99 -5.33 -1.33
C CYS A 119 20.74 -5.00 -0.03
N GLY A 120 20.28 -3.96 0.67
CA GLY A 120 20.65 -3.73 2.08
C GLY A 120 19.60 -4.35 3.01
N VAL A 121 18.98 -3.52 3.85
CA VAL A 121 17.74 -3.93 4.55
C VAL A 121 16.60 -3.82 3.55
N LYS A 122 15.82 -4.88 3.35
CA LYS A 122 14.70 -4.90 2.39
C LYS A 122 13.42 -4.47 3.09
N LEU A 123 12.43 -4.01 2.32
CA LEU A 123 11.10 -3.74 2.86
C LEU A 123 10.56 -4.99 3.56
N GLY A 124 9.95 -4.81 4.73
CA GLY A 124 9.38 -5.90 5.53
C GLY A 124 10.37 -6.79 6.27
N ASP A 125 11.70 -6.68 6.08
CA ASP A 125 12.67 -7.53 6.80
C ASP A 125 12.45 -7.50 8.32
N ALA A 126 12.23 -6.31 8.90
CA ALA A 126 12.01 -6.17 10.34
C ALA A 126 10.70 -6.84 10.82
N GLN A 127 9.68 -6.95 9.95
CA GLN A 127 8.45 -7.67 10.27
C GLN A 127 8.66 -9.18 10.16
N PHE A 128 9.28 -9.66 9.07
CA PHE A 128 9.53 -11.09 8.84
C PHE A 128 10.53 -11.68 9.84
N ASP A 129 11.47 -10.90 10.36
CA ASP A 129 12.37 -11.32 11.45
C ASP A 129 11.61 -11.71 12.73
N ARG A 130 10.37 -11.22 12.90
CA ARG A 130 9.49 -11.50 14.04
C ARG A 130 8.44 -12.58 13.75
N ALA A 131 8.48 -13.20 12.57
CA ALA A 131 7.52 -14.24 12.19
C ALA A 131 7.41 -15.39 13.21
N PRO A 132 8.52 -15.92 13.79
CA PRO A 132 8.45 -16.97 14.79
C PRO A 132 7.64 -16.58 16.05
N GLU A 133 7.75 -15.33 16.51
CA GLU A 133 6.98 -14.84 17.66
C GLU A 133 5.49 -14.69 17.35
N TRP A 134 5.15 -14.25 16.14
CA TRP A 134 3.75 -14.20 15.68
C TRP A 134 3.13 -15.60 15.57
N GLU A 135 3.87 -16.57 15.02
CA GLU A 135 3.46 -17.97 14.97
C GLU A 135 3.25 -18.54 16.37
N ALA A 136 4.21 -18.33 17.28
CA ALA A 136 4.12 -18.80 18.67
C ALA A 136 2.95 -18.17 19.44
N ALA A 137 2.59 -16.92 19.13
CA ALA A 137 1.44 -16.24 19.70
C ALA A 137 0.09 -16.75 19.14
N GLY A 138 0.10 -17.55 18.07
CA GLY A 138 -1.11 -17.98 17.37
C GLY A 138 -1.89 -16.78 16.82
N ARG A 139 -1.18 -15.76 16.34
CA ARG A 139 -1.75 -14.54 15.76
C ARG A 139 -1.27 -14.33 14.34
N LEU A 140 -2.12 -13.69 13.56
CA LEU A 140 -1.85 -13.30 12.17
C LEU A 140 -1.43 -11.84 12.14
N ALA A 141 -0.30 -11.57 11.49
CA ALA A 141 0.04 -10.28 10.92
C ALA A 141 -0.03 -10.40 9.38
N LEU A 142 -1.08 -9.83 8.79
CA LEU A 142 -1.22 -9.73 7.33
C LEU A 142 -0.57 -8.42 6.86
N VAL A 143 0.55 -8.52 6.18
CA VAL A 143 1.35 -7.35 5.77
C VAL A 143 1.14 -7.00 4.31
N GLY A 144 1.21 -5.72 3.97
CA GLY A 144 1.13 -5.25 2.58
C GLY A 144 -0.22 -5.53 1.91
N MET A 145 -1.33 -5.28 2.59
CA MET A 145 -2.70 -5.52 2.07
C MET A 145 -3.38 -4.22 1.60
N GLY A 146 -2.72 -3.49 0.70
CA GLY A 146 -3.23 -2.33 -0.03
C GLY A 146 -3.68 -2.72 -1.44
N VAL A 147 -3.25 -1.97 -2.46
CA VAL A 147 -3.46 -2.29 -3.88
C VAL A 147 -2.21 -2.93 -4.49
N GLU A 148 -1.12 -2.17 -4.49
CA GLU A 148 0.26 -2.60 -4.60
C GLU A 148 0.97 -2.13 -3.33
N PRO A 149 1.56 -3.02 -2.49
CA PRO A 149 1.23 -4.45 -2.41
C PRO A 149 -0.23 -4.67 -1.97
N GLY A 150 -0.78 -5.84 -2.25
CA GLY A 150 -2.11 -6.25 -1.82
C GLY A 150 -2.87 -7.02 -2.88
N LEU A 151 -3.69 -6.30 -3.65
CA LEU A 151 -4.46 -6.86 -4.74
C LEU A 151 -3.55 -7.43 -5.85
N SER A 152 -2.42 -6.79 -6.13
CA SER A 152 -1.39 -7.29 -7.04
C SER A 152 -0.86 -8.67 -6.62
N ASP A 153 -0.58 -8.89 -5.34
CA ASP A 153 -0.16 -10.18 -4.78
C ASP A 153 -1.29 -11.23 -4.86
N VAL A 154 -2.55 -10.84 -4.61
CA VAL A 154 -3.71 -11.72 -4.80
C VAL A 154 -3.87 -12.14 -6.27
N PHE A 155 -3.66 -11.23 -7.21
CA PHE A 155 -3.64 -11.56 -8.64
C PHE A 155 -2.48 -12.49 -9.00
N ALA A 156 -1.29 -12.27 -8.45
CA ALA A 156 -0.15 -13.17 -8.63
C ALA A 156 -0.48 -14.59 -8.16
N ARG A 157 -1.09 -14.70 -6.98
CA ARG A 157 -1.54 -16.00 -6.45
C ARG A 157 -2.61 -16.64 -7.33
N TYR A 158 -3.61 -15.89 -7.77
CA TYR A 158 -4.65 -16.41 -8.66
C TYR A 158 -4.07 -16.90 -9.99
N ALA A 159 -3.13 -16.15 -10.58
CA ALA A 159 -2.48 -16.54 -11.81
C ALA A 159 -1.68 -17.85 -11.63
N SER A 160 -0.94 -17.96 -10.53
CA SER A 160 -0.21 -19.19 -10.17
C SER A 160 -1.10 -20.39 -9.91
N ASP A 161 -2.26 -20.20 -9.27
CA ASP A 161 -3.15 -21.30 -8.91
C ASP A 161 -3.97 -21.78 -10.13
N GLU A 162 -4.35 -20.88 -11.03
CA GLU A 162 -5.44 -21.13 -11.98
C GLU A 162 -5.07 -20.94 -13.45
N LEU A 163 -4.08 -20.10 -13.76
CA LEU A 163 -3.87 -19.61 -15.13
C LEU A 163 -2.61 -20.15 -15.81
N PHE A 164 -1.61 -20.61 -15.03
CA PHE A 164 -0.30 -21.03 -15.52
C PHE A 164 0.13 -22.37 -14.92
N ASP A 165 0.88 -23.16 -15.69
CA ASP A 165 1.58 -24.35 -15.19
C ASP A 165 3.03 -23.99 -14.80
N GLU A 166 3.66 -23.12 -15.59
CA GLU A 166 4.99 -22.56 -15.34
C GLU A 166 4.95 -21.04 -15.57
N ILE A 167 5.55 -20.27 -14.65
CA ILE A 167 5.61 -18.81 -14.71
C ILE A 167 7.05 -18.35 -14.97
N GLU A 168 7.25 -17.66 -16.10
CA GLU A 168 8.51 -17.03 -16.46
C GLU A 168 8.69 -15.71 -15.70
N GLU A 169 7.67 -14.86 -15.70
CA GLU A 169 7.71 -13.55 -15.03
C GLU A 169 6.36 -13.17 -14.41
N ILE A 170 6.42 -12.59 -13.21
CA ILE A 170 5.34 -11.85 -12.57
C ILE A 170 5.77 -10.39 -12.49
N GLY A 171 5.16 -9.52 -13.28
CA GLY A 171 5.42 -8.09 -13.27
C GLY A 171 4.21 -7.31 -12.77
N ILE A 172 4.37 -6.55 -11.70
CA ILE A 172 3.35 -5.61 -11.24
C ILE A 172 3.49 -4.32 -12.07
N ARG A 173 2.35 -3.80 -12.54
CA ARG A 173 2.26 -2.58 -13.35
C ARG A 173 1.18 -1.67 -12.81
N ASP A 174 1.61 -0.51 -12.34
CA ASP A 174 0.76 0.60 -11.91
C ASP A 174 0.85 1.74 -12.93
N GLY A 175 -0.30 2.25 -13.36
CA GLY A 175 -0.39 3.36 -14.31
C GLY A 175 -1.70 4.12 -14.16
N ALA A 176 -1.71 5.35 -14.67
CA ALA A 176 -2.89 6.21 -14.59
C ALA A 176 -2.91 7.24 -15.73
N ASP A 177 -4.10 7.75 -16.07
CA ASP A 177 -4.29 8.98 -16.87
C ASP A 177 -4.80 10.13 -15.98
N LEU A 178 -4.45 10.08 -14.69
CA LEU A 178 -4.91 11.03 -13.69
C LEU A 178 -4.31 12.44 -13.92
N THR A 179 -5.18 13.44 -13.85
CA THR A 179 -4.81 14.86 -13.91
C THR A 179 -5.46 15.63 -12.76
N VAL A 180 -4.86 16.73 -12.31
CA VAL A 180 -5.39 17.56 -11.22
C VAL A 180 -5.52 19.00 -11.69
N GLU A 181 -6.76 19.53 -11.68
CA GLU A 181 -7.03 20.89 -12.14
C GLU A 181 -6.54 21.95 -11.13
N GLY A 182 -5.83 22.96 -11.65
CA GLY A 182 -5.45 24.16 -10.90
C GLY A 182 -4.13 24.05 -10.14
N TYR A 183 -3.32 23.04 -10.44
CA TYR A 183 -1.97 22.87 -9.90
C TYR A 183 -0.99 22.57 -11.03
N ASP A 184 0.21 23.15 -10.96
CA ASP A 184 1.30 22.78 -11.88
C ASP A 184 1.84 21.38 -11.57
N PHE A 185 1.85 21.00 -10.28
CA PHE A 185 2.21 19.68 -9.83
C PHE A 185 1.44 19.34 -8.54
N ALA A 186 0.74 18.21 -8.54
CA ALA A 186 -0.01 17.73 -7.39
C ALA A 186 0.06 16.20 -7.33
N PRO A 187 0.64 15.62 -6.27
CA PRO A 187 0.71 14.18 -6.11
C PRO A 187 -0.66 13.62 -5.70
N SER A 188 -1.08 12.51 -6.32
CA SER A 188 -2.33 11.80 -5.97
C SER A 188 -2.20 10.97 -4.68
N PHE A 189 -0.98 10.81 -4.17
CA PHE A 189 -0.64 10.09 -2.95
C PHE A 189 0.38 10.87 -2.09
N SER A 190 0.76 10.33 -0.92
CA SER A 190 1.76 10.92 -0.03
C SER A 190 3.08 11.14 -0.76
N ILE A 191 3.44 12.40 -1.03
CA ILE A 191 4.72 12.73 -1.67
C ILE A 191 5.91 12.30 -0.83
N TRP A 192 5.78 12.28 0.50
CA TRP A 192 6.85 11.79 1.37
C TRP A 192 7.19 10.34 1.02
N THR A 193 6.15 9.53 0.84
CA THR A 193 6.22 8.10 0.52
C THR A 193 6.69 7.89 -0.92
N THR A 194 6.14 8.65 -1.88
CA THR A 194 6.57 8.56 -3.28
C THR A 194 8.04 8.95 -3.46
N ILE A 195 8.56 9.91 -2.69
CA ILE A 195 10.00 10.24 -2.70
C ILE A 195 10.83 9.06 -2.19
N GLU A 196 10.38 8.37 -1.14
CA GLU A 196 11.05 7.19 -0.60
C GLU A 196 11.09 6.05 -1.63
N GLU A 197 9.93 5.64 -2.14
CA GLU A 197 9.79 4.51 -3.06
C GLU A 197 10.51 4.74 -4.39
N CYS A 198 10.34 5.92 -4.98
CA CYS A 198 10.85 6.20 -6.33
C CYS A 198 12.34 6.56 -6.37
N LEU A 199 12.94 6.96 -5.25
CA LEU A 199 14.38 7.30 -5.20
C LEU A 199 15.22 6.24 -4.49
N ASN A 200 14.61 5.33 -3.74
CA ASN A 200 15.33 4.13 -3.29
C ASN A 200 15.65 3.21 -4.48
N PRO A 201 16.73 2.40 -4.38
CA PRO A 201 17.07 1.42 -5.39
C PRO A 201 15.92 0.41 -5.60
N PRO A 202 15.35 0.29 -6.81
CA PRO A 202 14.34 -0.71 -7.09
C PRO A 202 14.88 -2.11 -6.85
N VAL A 203 14.03 -2.98 -6.29
CA VAL A 203 14.36 -4.39 -6.09
C VAL A 203 13.79 -5.21 -7.23
N VAL A 204 14.54 -6.22 -7.66
CA VAL A 204 14.14 -7.25 -8.63
C VAL A 204 14.45 -8.61 -8.04
N TYR A 205 13.60 -9.59 -8.33
CA TYR A 205 13.87 -10.99 -8.02
C TYR A 205 14.12 -11.79 -9.30
N GLU A 206 15.10 -12.68 -9.26
CA GLU A 206 15.36 -13.70 -10.30
C GLU A 206 15.63 -15.06 -9.64
N GLU A 207 15.03 -16.12 -10.18
CA GLU A 207 15.29 -17.49 -9.73
C GLU A 207 16.79 -17.81 -9.88
N GLY A 208 17.38 -18.40 -8.83
CA GLY A 208 18.81 -18.73 -8.78
C GLY A 208 19.73 -17.56 -8.38
N ARG A 209 19.30 -16.30 -8.56
CA ARG A 209 20.03 -15.11 -8.08
C ARG A 209 19.49 -14.60 -6.74
N GLY A 210 18.18 -14.69 -6.53
CA GLY A 210 17.49 -14.04 -5.41
C GLY A 210 17.20 -12.57 -5.67
N TRP A 211 16.99 -11.81 -4.60
CA TRP A 211 16.74 -10.37 -4.67
C TRP A 211 18.02 -9.58 -4.93
N PHE A 212 17.96 -8.61 -5.84
CA PHE A 212 19.01 -7.65 -6.11
C PHE A 212 18.41 -6.29 -6.44
N THR A 213 19.23 -5.24 -6.43
CA THR A 213 18.77 -3.88 -6.71
C THR A 213 19.26 -3.37 -8.06
N THR A 214 18.60 -2.33 -8.57
CA THR A 214 18.98 -1.59 -9.77
C THR A 214 19.01 -0.08 -9.51
N ALA A 215 19.35 0.73 -10.50
CA ALA A 215 19.25 2.19 -10.37
C ALA A 215 17.79 2.65 -10.44
N PRO A 216 17.39 3.71 -9.71
CA PRO A 216 16.07 4.32 -9.81
C PRO A 216 15.72 4.68 -11.25
N PHE A 217 14.47 4.41 -11.62
CA PHE A 217 13.93 4.65 -12.97
C PHE A 217 14.63 3.86 -14.09
N SER A 218 15.19 2.70 -13.76
CA SER A 218 15.82 1.81 -14.75
C SER A 218 14.80 1.01 -15.56
N ASP A 219 15.25 0.46 -16.68
CA ASP A 219 14.49 -0.47 -17.54
C ASP A 219 13.12 0.09 -18.00
N PRO A 220 13.09 1.25 -18.66
CA PRO A 220 11.84 1.85 -19.14
C PRO A 220 11.15 0.94 -20.16
N GLU A 221 9.84 0.82 -20.04
CA GLU A 221 8.99 0.14 -21.01
C GLU A 221 7.67 0.87 -21.20
N VAL A 222 7.07 0.78 -22.38
CA VAL A 222 5.70 1.28 -22.59
C VAL A 222 4.73 0.13 -22.36
N PHE A 223 3.83 0.29 -21.39
CA PHE A 223 2.77 -0.66 -21.10
C PHE A 223 1.41 -0.05 -21.48
N ASP A 224 0.58 -0.80 -22.21
CA ASP A 224 -0.75 -0.35 -22.65
C ASP A 224 -1.80 -0.69 -21.59
N PHE A 225 -2.26 0.29 -20.80
CA PHE A 225 -3.21 0.06 -19.72
C PHE A 225 -4.66 0.02 -20.22
N PRO A 226 -5.49 -0.90 -19.68
CA PRO A 226 -6.91 -1.00 -20.03
C PRO A 226 -7.73 0.17 -19.47
N GLY A 227 -9.05 0.12 -19.64
CA GLY A 227 -9.95 1.13 -19.07
C GLY A 227 -9.93 2.49 -19.78
N GLY A 228 -9.21 2.60 -20.90
CA GLY A 228 -9.09 3.82 -21.70
C GLY A 228 -7.89 4.69 -21.34
N ILE A 229 -7.00 4.22 -20.45
CA ILE A 229 -5.75 4.91 -20.06
C ILE A 229 -4.76 4.89 -21.23
N GLY A 230 -4.57 3.73 -21.87
CA GLY A 230 -3.70 3.60 -23.03
C GLY A 230 -2.21 3.44 -22.66
N PRO A 231 -1.28 3.75 -23.58
CA PRO A 231 0.14 3.53 -23.39
C PRO A 231 0.75 4.50 -22.37
N VAL A 232 1.43 3.95 -21.37
CA VAL A 232 2.17 4.70 -20.34
C VAL A 232 3.59 4.13 -20.23
N GLU A 233 4.60 5.01 -20.21
CA GLU A 233 5.98 4.61 -19.93
C GLU A 233 6.14 4.31 -18.43
N CYS A 234 6.52 3.07 -18.13
CA CYS A 234 6.74 2.54 -16.80
C CYS A 234 8.23 2.28 -16.56
N VAL A 235 8.69 2.52 -15.33
CA VAL A 235 10.08 2.33 -14.92
C VAL A 235 10.17 1.57 -13.60
N ASN A 236 11.30 0.93 -13.33
CA ASN A 236 11.51 0.23 -12.06
C ASN A 236 11.48 1.22 -10.87
N VAL A 237 10.73 0.84 -9.84
CA VAL A 237 10.57 1.53 -8.55
C VAL A 237 10.67 0.48 -7.42
N GLU A 238 11.17 0.84 -6.23
CA GLU A 238 11.21 -0.09 -5.09
C GLU A 238 9.77 -0.40 -4.65
N HIS A 239 9.42 -1.67 -4.52
CA HIS A 239 8.08 -2.07 -4.12
C HIS A 239 8.04 -3.42 -3.41
N GLU A 240 7.08 -3.59 -2.52
CA GLU A 240 6.92 -4.71 -1.60
C GLU A 240 6.66 -6.06 -2.26
N GLU A 241 5.89 -6.14 -3.34
CA GLU A 241 5.48 -7.41 -3.97
C GLU A 241 6.66 -8.20 -4.48
N VAL A 242 7.71 -7.51 -4.93
CA VAL A 242 8.94 -8.15 -5.39
C VAL A 242 9.59 -8.94 -4.24
N LEU A 243 9.35 -8.55 -2.99
CA LEU A 243 9.84 -9.21 -1.78
C LEU A 243 8.85 -10.21 -1.20
N LEU A 244 7.56 -9.99 -1.43
CA LEU A 244 6.48 -10.83 -0.97
C LEU A 244 6.34 -12.04 -1.91
N VAL A 245 5.95 -11.83 -3.18
CA VAL A 245 5.55 -12.86 -4.14
C VAL A 245 6.49 -14.07 -4.18
N PRO A 246 7.84 -13.92 -4.30
CA PRO A 246 8.75 -15.06 -4.37
C PRO A 246 8.86 -15.89 -3.09
N ARG A 247 8.32 -15.44 -1.95
CA ARG A 247 8.32 -16.20 -0.69
C ARG A 247 7.32 -17.35 -0.71
N TRP A 248 6.22 -17.21 -1.46
CA TRP A 248 5.16 -18.22 -1.55
C TRP A 248 4.95 -18.76 -2.96
N LEU A 249 5.28 -17.99 -3.99
CA LEU A 249 5.04 -18.35 -5.39
C LEU A 249 6.36 -18.63 -6.11
N LYS A 250 6.32 -19.59 -7.05
CA LYS A 250 7.45 -19.86 -7.94
C LYS A 250 7.31 -19.00 -9.19
N ALA A 251 8.32 -18.21 -9.49
CA ALA A 251 8.43 -17.43 -10.71
C ALA A 251 9.90 -17.29 -11.10
N GLY A 252 10.20 -17.31 -12.40
CA GLY A 252 11.56 -17.08 -12.89
C GLY A 252 12.07 -15.67 -12.60
N ARG A 253 11.17 -14.67 -12.62
CA ARG A 253 11.47 -13.26 -12.37
C ARG A 253 10.27 -12.54 -11.75
N VAL A 254 10.52 -11.59 -10.84
CA VAL A 254 9.48 -10.68 -10.31
C VAL A 254 9.93 -9.23 -10.40
N THR A 255 9.07 -8.37 -10.95
CA THR A 255 9.34 -6.93 -11.16
C THR A 255 8.17 -6.06 -10.72
N PHE A 256 8.46 -4.82 -10.36
CA PHE A 256 7.45 -3.76 -10.21
C PHE A 256 7.86 -2.57 -11.09
N LYS A 257 6.93 -2.06 -11.89
CA LYS A 257 7.14 -0.85 -12.69
C LYS A 257 5.97 0.11 -12.58
N TYR A 258 6.31 1.40 -12.50
CA TYR A 258 5.35 2.48 -12.27
C TYR A 258 5.34 3.51 -13.39
N GLY A 259 4.15 3.84 -13.88
CA GLY A 259 3.87 4.85 -14.89
C GLY A 259 3.85 6.28 -14.35
N LEU A 260 4.99 6.79 -13.88
CA LEU A 260 5.11 8.15 -13.29
C LEU A 260 4.98 9.28 -14.33
N GLY A 261 5.43 9.05 -15.56
CA GLY A 261 5.58 10.08 -16.59
C GLY A 261 6.81 11.00 -16.41
N ASP A 262 7.24 11.60 -17.51
CA ASP A 262 8.47 12.40 -17.60
C ASP A 262 8.50 13.59 -16.63
N GLU A 263 7.38 14.29 -16.47
CA GLU A 263 7.28 15.46 -15.60
C GLU A 263 7.56 15.09 -14.14
N PHE A 264 6.89 14.03 -13.65
CA PHE A 264 7.05 13.60 -12.26
C PHE A 264 8.47 13.05 -12.03
N ILE A 265 8.99 12.23 -12.94
CA ILE A 265 10.40 11.77 -12.87
C ILE A 265 11.34 12.98 -12.84
N GLY A 266 11.09 14.02 -13.63
CA GLY A 266 11.84 15.26 -13.63
C GLY A 266 11.83 16.00 -12.27
N VAL A 267 10.66 16.07 -11.63
CA VAL A 267 10.51 16.64 -10.28
C VAL A 267 11.33 15.82 -9.27
N LEU A 268 11.19 14.49 -9.25
CA LEU A 268 11.89 13.61 -8.32
C LEU A 268 13.42 13.70 -8.48
N ARG A 269 13.92 13.69 -9.72
CA ARG A 269 15.36 13.89 -10.00
C ARG A 269 15.85 15.25 -9.52
N THR A 270 15.03 16.30 -9.62
CA THR A 270 15.37 17.63 -9.13
C THR A 270 15.43 17.66 -7.60
N LEU A 271 14.45 17.07 -6.92
CA LEU A 271 14.44 16.95 -5.45
C LEU A 271 15.68 16.21 -4.95
N HIS A 272 16.00 15.06 -5.57
CA HIS A 272 17.19 14.28 -5.25
C HIS A 272 18.49 15.07 -5.46
N LYS A 273 18.63 15.72 -6.62
CA LYS A 273 19.82 16.53 -6.96
C LYS A 273 20.07 17.67 -5.96
N LEU A 274 19.02 18.24 -5.41
CA LEU A 274 19.09 19.31 -4.41
C LEU A 274 19.22 18.76 -2.97
N GLY A 275 19.12 17.45 -2.79
CA GLY A 275 19.09 16.80 -1.48
C GLY A 275 17.86 17.16 -0.66
N LEU A 276 16.75 17.48 -1.32
CA LEU A 276 15.44 17.76 -0.72
C LEU A 276 14.64 16.49 -0.41
N ASP A 277 15.13 15.35 -0.89
CA ASP A 277 14.65 14.00 -0.59
C ASP A 277 15.19 13.44 0.74
N ARG A 278 16.10 14.13 1.42
CA ARG A 278 16.69 13.64 2.69
C ARG A 278 15.76 13.84 3.88
N THR A 279 15.86 12.93 4.86
CA THR A 279 15.10 13.00 6.12
C THR A 279 15.92 13.60 7.25
N GLU A 280 17.25 13.57 7.19
CA GLU A 280 18.11 14.16 8.21
C GLU A 280 17.88 15.68 8.31
N PRO A 281 17.55 16.20 9.52
CA PRO A 281 17.32 17.62 9.68
C PRO A 281 18.56 18.46 9.41
N VAL A 282 18.38 19.57 8.69
CA VAL A 282 19.42 20.58 8.44
C VAL A 282 19.12 21.89 9.16
N PRO A 283 20.12 22.66 9.61
CA PRO A 283 19.90 23.95 10.25
C PRO A 283 19.45 25.01 9.24
N VAL A 284 18.25 25.56 9.45
CA VAL A 284 17.65 26.63 8.66
C VAL A 284 17.55 27.89 9.53
N LYS A 285 18.10 29.01 9.05
CA LYS A 285 18.00 30.30 9.74
C LYS A 285 16.61 30.91 9.54
N SER A 286 16.00 31.39 10.61
CA SER A 286 14.72 32.11 10.63
C SER A 286 14.83 33.39 11.46
N GLY A 287 13.80 34.24 11.40
CA GLY A 287 13.70 35.42 12.27
C GLY A 287 13.64 35.12 13.77
N ALA A 288 13.32 33.87 14.14
CA ALA A 288 13.26 33.40 15.54
C ALA A 288 14.51 32.60 15.97
N GLY A 289 15.56 32.54 15.13
CA GLY A 289 16.76 31.72 15.36
C GLY A 289 16.93 30.61 14.33
N SER A 290 17.77 29.61 14.61
CA SER A 290 17.94 28.45 13.73
C SER A 290 16.99 27.33 14.15
N ALA A 291 16.27 26.75 13.18
CA ALA A 291 15.48 25.52 13.36
C ALA A 291 16.17 24.36 12.65
N LEU A 292 16.04 23.13 13.19
CA LEU A 292 16.41 21.91 12.47
C LEU A 292 15.17 21.43 11.71
N VAL A 293 15.30 21.28 10.39
CA VAL A 293 14.16 20.95 9.53
C VAL A 293 14.56 19.85 8.55
N SER A 294 13.74 18.80 8.46
CA SER A 294 13.88 17.75 7.44
C SER A 294 13.53 18.34 6.07
N PRO A 295 14.43 18.30 5.07
CA PRO A 295 14.14 18.78 3.73
C PRO A 295 12.90 18.12 3.10
N ARG A 296 12.74 16.80 3.27
CA ARG A 296 11.59 16.06 2.73
C ARG A 296 10.28 16.48 3.38
N ASP A 297 10.29 16.76 4.69
CA ASP A 297 9.10 17.25 5.39
C ASP A 297 8.68 18.65 4.90
N VAL A 298 9.65 19.49 4.49
CA VAL A 298 9.35 20.79 3.86
C VAL A 298 8.68 20.58 2.50
N VAL A 299 9.19 19.67 1.67
CA VAL A 299 8.57 19.36 0.37
C VAL A 299 7.13 18.90 0.57
N ALA A 300 6.90 17.97 1.49
CA ALA A 300 5.55 17.50 1.82
C ALA A 300 4.63 18.63 2.30
N ALA A 301 5.14 19.55 3.13
CA ALA A 301 4.38 20.69 3.62
C ALA A 301 4.08 21.77 2.54
N CYS A 302 4.87 21.84 1.47
CA CYS A 302 4.68 22.81 0.39
C CYS A 302 3.68 22.35 -0.68
N LEU A 303 3.33 21.07 -0.73
CA LEU A 303 2.44 20.48 -1.73
C LEU A 303 1.01 20.35 -1.20
N PRO A 304 -0.01 20.31 -2.07
CA PRO A 304 -1.38 20.12 -1.64
C PRO A 304 -1.58 18.76 -0.97
N ASP A 305 -2.47 18.70 0.03
CA ASP A 305 -2.88 17.45 0.66
C ASP A 305 -3.66 16.59 -0.35
N PRO A 306 -3.18 15.37 -0.70
CA PRO A 306 -3.86 14.50 -1.65
C PRO A 306 -5.30 14.16 -1.27
N ALA A 307 -5.62 14.12 0.02
CA ALA A 307 -6.99 13.84 0.47
C ALA A 307 -7.99 14.94 0.06
N GLY A 308 -7.50 16.17 -0.19
CA GLY A 308 -8.31 17.30 -0.62
C GLY A 308 -8.39 17.49 -2.15
N LEU A 309 -7.70 16.67 -2.93
CA LEU A 309 -7.61 16.85 -4.39
C LEU A 309 -8.76 16.21 -5.17
N GLY A 310 -9.55 15.34 -4.55
CA GLY A 310 -10.49 14.47 -5.26
C GLY A 310 -11.47 15.16 -6.20
N GLU A 311 -12.03 16.32 -5.83
CA GLU A 311 -12.97 17.08 -6.67
C GLU A 311 -12.30 17.72 -7.91
N ARG A 312 -10.99 17.91 -7.87
CA ARG A 312 -10.18 18.49 -8.95
C ARG A 312 -9.46 17.43 -9.78
N MET A 313 -9.53 16.17 -9.37
CA MET A 313 -8.83 15.08 -10.02
C MET A 313 -9.72 14.44 -11.10
N HIS A 314 -9.15 14.12 -12.25
CA HIS A 314 -9.86 13.52 -13.39
C HIS A 314 -9.07 12.36 -13.96
N GLY A 315 -9.78 11.37 -14.52
CA GLY A 315 -9.17 10.18 -15.09
C GLY A 315 -9.31 8.95 -14.19
N LYS A 316 -8.49 7.95 -14.48
CA LYS A 316 -8.50 6.61 -13.93
C LYS A 316 -7.10 6.20 -13.52
N THR A 317 -7.05 5.35 -12.50
CA THR A 317 -5.85 4.58 -12.14
C THR A 317 -6.11 3.11 -12.42
N CYS A 318 -5.05 2.39 -12.79
CA CYS A 318 -5.05 0.97 -13.03
C CYS A 318 -3.82 0.34 -12.38
N ALA A 319 -4.10 -0.61 -11.50
CA ALA A 319 -3.13 -1.42 -10.83
C ALA A 319 -3.34 -2.88 -11.23
N GLY A 320 -2.27 -3.67 -11.35
CA GLY A 320 -2.41 -5.05 -11.74
C GLY A 320 -1.13 -5.84 -11.87
N THR A 321 -1.31 -7.13 -12.16
CA THR A 321 -0.25 -8.11 -12.27
C THR A 321 -0.24 -8.68 -13.68
N TRP A 322 0.82 -8.36 -14.39
CA TRP A 322 1.17 -8.94 -15.68
C TRP A 322 1.94 -10.25 -15.44
N VAL A 323 1.50 -11.33 -16.07
CA VAL A 323 2.08 -12.65 -15.89
C VAL A 323 2.37 -13.25 -17.24
N LYS A 324 3.60 -13.74 -17.40
CA LYS A 324 4.08 -14.42 -18.60
C LYS A 324 4.57 -15.81 -18.22
N GLY A 325 4.23 -16.79 -19.04
CA GLY A 325 4.63 -18.18 -18.82
C GLY A 325 4.00 -19.13 -19.81
N SER A 326 3.64 -20.32 -19.35
CA SER A 326 2.96 -21.32 -20.17
C SER A 326 1.77 -21.99 -19.48
N LYS A 327 0.81 -22.44 -20.29
CA LYS A 327 -0.35 -23.24 -19.88
C LYS A 327 -0.60 -24.32 -20.93
N ASP A 328 -0.76 -25.57 -20.51
CA ASP A 328 -0.97 -26.72 -21.39
C ASP A 328 0.12 -26.84 -22.49
N GLY A 329 1.36 -26.46 -22.14
CA GLY A 329 2.52 -26.46 -23.03
C GLY A 329 2.53 -25.36 -24.10
N GLN A 330 1.64 -24.36 -24.02
CA GLN A 330 1.62 -23.20 -24.91
C GLN A 330 2.03 -21.92 -24.16
N PRO A 331 2.78 -21.00 -24.79
CA PRO A 331 3.06 -19.68 -24.21
C PRO A 331 1.76 -18.92 -23.94
N ARG A 332 1.70 -18.20 -22.82
CA ARG A 332 0.58 -17.36 -22.43
C ARG A 332 1.07 -16.10 -21.74
N GLU A 333 0.34 -15.00 -21.93
CA GLU A 333 0.63 -13.71 -21.32
C GLU A 333 -0.68 -13.01 -20.99
N VAL A 334 -0.87 -12.62 -19.73
CA VAL A 334 -2.11 -11.99 -19.24
C VAL A 334 -1.81 -10.82 -18.34
N TYR A 335 -2.73 -9.85 -18.28
CA TYR A 335 -2.75 -8.78 -17.29
C TYR A 335 -4.03 -8.86 -16.48
N LEU A 336 -3.90 -9.18 -15.19
CA LEU A 336 -4.99 -9.12 -14.22
C LEU A 336 -4.99 -7.72 -13.62
N HIS A 337 -6.13 -7.04 -13.62
CA HIS A 337 -6.13 -5.61 -13.34
C HIS A 337 -7.39 -5.12 -12.63
N HIS A 338 -7.24 -4.01 -11.92
CA HIS A 338 -8.33 -3.28 -11.30
C HIS A 338 -8.24 -1.80 -11.70
N VAL A 339 -9.30 -1.29 -12.32
CA VAL A 339 -9.39 0.10 -12.82
C VAL A 339 -10.39 0.86 -11.98
N VAL A 340 -10.00 2.03 -11.49
CA VAL A 340 -10.88 2.91 -10.71
C VAL A 340 -10.94 4.29 -11.35
N ASP A 341 -12.16 4.75 -11.61
CA ASP A 341 -12.46 6.10 -12.09
C ASP A 341 -12.62 7.07 -10.91
N ASN A 342 -11.97 8.24 -10.99
CA ASN A 342 -12.01 9.22 -9.90
C ASN A 342 -13.40 9.81 -9.69
N GLN A 343 -14.11 10.15 -10.77
CA GLN A 343 -15.47 10.71 -10.66
C GLN A 343 -16.42 9.71 -10.02
N TRP A 344 -16.28 8.42 -10.35
CA TRP A 344 -17.04 7.36 -9.72
C TRP A 344 -16.73 7.24 -8.22
N SER A 345 -15.47 7.10 -7.83
CA SER A 345 -15.09 6.92 -6.42
C SER A 345 -15.44 8.14 -5.56
N MET A 346 -15.27 9.36 -6.08
CA MET A 346 -15.70 10.59 -5.44
C MET A 346 -17.22 10.66 -5.25
N ARG A 347 -18.02 10.33 -6.27
CA ARG A 347 -19.48 10.34 -6.15
C ARG A 347 -19.99 9.29 -5.16
N GLU A 348 -19.44 8.08 -5.22
CA GLU A 348 -19.92 6.96 -4.41
C GLU A 348 -19.43 7.04 -2.96
N TYR A 349 -18.19 7.47 -2.73
CA TYR A 349 -17.54 7.40 -1.42
C TYR A 349 -16.98 8.74 -0.92
N GLY A 350 -16.92 9.79 -1.76
CA GLY A 350 -16.27 11.06 -1.41
C GLY A 350 -14.76 10.94 -1.25
N SER A 351 -14.17 9.86 -1.76
CA SER A 351 -12.75 9.52 -1.68
C SER A 351 -12.21 9.38 -3.09
N GLN A 352 -11.05 9.99 -3.33
CA GLN A 352 -10.40 9.94 -4.63
C GLN A 352 -9.92 8.52 -4.99
N ALA A 353 -9.77 8.23 -6.28
CA ALA A 353 -9.57 6.88 -6.82
C ALA A 353 -8.44 6.09 -6.17
N VAL A 354 -7.22 6.64 -6.08
CA VAL A 354 -6.02 6.00 -5.52
C VAL A 354 -6.23 5.62 -4.05
N VAL A 355 -6.73 6.56 -3.26
CA VAL A 355 -7.02 6.36 -1.83
C VAL A 355 -8.13 5.33 -1.62
N TRP A 356 -9.19 5.38 -2.44
CA TRP A 356 -10.30 4.44 -2.35
C TRP A 356 -9.86 3.02 -2.77
N GLN A 357 -9.09 2.92 -3.84
CA GLN A 357 -8.58 1.66 -4.37
C GLN A 357 -7.64 1.00 -3.36
N THR A 358 -6.81 1.76 -2.66
CA THR A 358 -6.01 1.22 -1.55
C THR A 358 -6.91 0.72 -0.41
N ALA A 359 -7.92 1.51 -0.02
CA ALA A 359 -8.74 1.27 1.16
C ALA A 359 -9.75 0.11 1.05
N VAL A 360 -10.16 -0.29 -0.15
CA VAL A 360 -11.13 -1.38 -0.32
C VAL A 360 -10.55 -2.74 0.08
N ASN A 361 -9.26 -2.93 -0.18
CA ASN A 361 -8.54 -4.17 0.02
C ASN A 361 -8.40 -4.61 1.49
N PRO A 362 -7.93 -3.77 2.44
CA PRO A 362 -7.87 -4.17 3.84
C PRO A 362 -9.26 -4.41 4.44
N VAL A 363 -10.30 -3.72 3.97
CA VAL A 363 -11.68 -3.94 4.45
C VAL A 363 -12.21 -5.30 3.95
N ALA A 364 -11.95 -5.66 2.70
CA ALA A 364 -12.28 -6.98 2.17
C ALA A 364 -11.50 -8.10 2.90
N ALA A 365 -10.20 -7.91 3.12
CA ALA A 365 -9.37 -8.86 3.87
C ALA A 365 -9.88 -9.06 5.31
N LEU A 366 -10.23 -7.99 6.01
CA LEU A 366 -10.82 -8.07 7.36
C LEU A 366 -12.14 -8.84 7.37
N GLU A 367 -12.98 -8.68 6.35
CA GLU A 367 -14.23 -9.42 6.24
C GLU A 367 -13.99 -10.92 6.07
N LEU A 368 -13.01 -11.31 5.23
CA LEU A 368 -12.63 -12.72 5.07
C LEU A 368 -12.01 -13.31 6.33
N ILE A 369 -11.22 -12.53 7.07
CA ILE A 369 -10.65 -12.93 8.36
C ILE A 369 -11.75 -13.11 9.40
N ALA A 370 -12.71 -12.17 9.47
CA ALA A 370 -13.86 -12.27 10.38
C ALA A 370 -14.75 -13.49 10.06
N GLY A 371 -14.90 -13.81 8.77
CA GLY A 371 -15.64 -14.97 8.29
C GLY A 371 -14.88 -16.30 8.37
N GLY A 372 -13.58 -16.28 8.69
CA GLY A 372 -12.72 -17.47 8.77
C GLY A 372 -12.32 -18.07 7.42
N LEU A 373 -12.56 -17.36 6.31
CA LEU A 373 -12.12 -17.77 4.98
C LEU A 373 -10.64 -17.47 4.75
N TRP A 374 -10.15 -16.38 5.34
CA TRP A 374 -8.73 -16.07 5.47
C TRP A 374 -8.30 -16.20 6.93
N GLY A 375 -7.06 -16.61 7.16
CA GLY A 375 -6.55 -16.87 8.50
C GLY A 375 -5.14 -17.43 8.48
N GLY A 376 -4.68 -17.92 9.64
CA GLY A 376 -3.33 -18.44 9.82
C GLY A 376 -2.66 -17.79 11.03
N SER A 377 -1.36 -18.07 11.17
CA SER A 377 -0.51 -17.51 12.21
C SER A 377 0.87 -17.19 11.63
N GLY A 378 1.53 -16.18 12.17
CA GLY A 378 2.79 -15.67 11.63
C GLY A 378 2.61 -14.36 10.87
N VAL A 379 3.66 -13.98 10.16
CA VAL A 379 3.71 -12.79 9.28
C VAL A 379 3.52 -13.28 7.84
N LEU A 380 2.39 -12.92 7.24
CA LEU A 380 1.97 -13.43 5.93
C LEU A 380 1.65 -12.27 4.99
N GLY A 381 1.99 -12.41 3.70
CA GLY A 381 1.51 -11.54 2.64
C GLY A 381 0.16 -12.01 2.05
N PRO A 382 -0.49 -11.20 1.20
CA PRO A 382 -1.79 -11.54 0.59
C PRO A 382 -1.76 -12.80 -0.28
N GLU A 383 -0.65 -13.06 -0.97
CA GLU A 383 -0.44 -14.23 -1.82
C GLU A 383 -0.32 -15.55 -1.02
N ALA A 384 -0.12 -15.48 0.29
CA ALA A 384 -0.20 -16.65 1.16
C ALA A 384 -1.65 -17.15 1.31
N MET A 385 -2.64 -16.29 1.03
CA MET A 385 -4.06 -16.56 1.22
C MET A 385 -4.74 -17.11 -0.04
N PRO A 386 -5.87 -17.83 0.09
CA PRO A 386 -6.66 -18.26 -1.06
C PRO A 386 -7.21 -17.06 -1.84
N PRO A 387 -6.97 -16.94 -3.15
CA PRO A 387 -7.29 -15.72 -3.89
C PRO A 387 -8.77 -15.59 -4.26
N ARG A 388 -9.44 -16.71 -4.59
CA ARG A 388 -10.83 -16.70 -5.10
C ARG A 388 -11.83 -16.01 -4.17
N PRO A 389 -11.89 -16.31 -2.85
CA PRO A 389 -12.82 -15.63 -1.95
C PRO A 389 -12.65 -14.11 -1.92
N PHE A 390 -11.42 -13.61 -2.08
CA PHE A 390 -11.14 -12.18 -2.10
C PHE A 390 -11.58 -11.52 -3.40
N LEU A 391 -11.28 -12.15 -4.53
CA LEU A 391 -11.67 -11.67 -5.86
C LEU A 391 -13.20 -11.68 -6.06
N ASP A 392 -13.89 -12.68 -5.51
CA ASP A 392 -15.36 -12.73 -5.48
C ASP A 392 -15.92 -11.60 -4.61
N LEU A 393 -15.35 -11.40 -3.40
CA LEU A 393 -15.78 -10.36 -2.47
C LEU A 393 -15.55 -8.94 -3.01
N LEU A 394 -14.44 -8.68 -3.70
CA LEU A 394 -14.21 -7.39 -4.37
C LEU A 394 -15.31 -7.08 -5.39
N THR A 395 -15.75 -8.07 -6.15
CA THR A 395 -16.87 -7.92 -7.08
C THR A 395 -18.17 -7.57 -6.33
N GLU A 396 -18.43 -8.21 -5.20
CA GLU A 396 -19.59 -7.88 -4.33
C GLU A 396 -19.52 -6.46 -3.74
N TYR A 397 -18.31 -5.93 -3.52
CA TYR A 397 -18.09 -4.55 -3.08
C TYR A 397 -18.35 -3.53 -4.19
N GLY A 398 -18.62 -3.98 -5.42
CA GLY A 398 -18.73 -3.12 -6.60
C GLY A 398 -17.38 -2.66 -7.14
N ALA A 399 -16.31 -3.42 -6.84
CA ALA A 399 -14.93 -3.19 -7.28
C ALA A 399 -14.48 -4.34 -8.21
N PRO A 400 -15.14 -4.55 -9.37
CA PRO A 400 -14.83 -5.67 -10.25
C PRO A 400 -13.43 -5.54 -10.84
N TRP A 401 -12.73 -6.66 -10.95
CA TRP A 401 -11.43 -6.78 -11.60
C TRP A 401 -11.57 -7.45 -12.98
N GLY A 402 -10.53 -7.36 -13.80
CA GLY A 402 -10.51 -7.88 -15.16
C GLY A 402 -9.27 -8.71 -15.47
N ILE A 403 -9.35 -9.49 -16.55
CA ILE A 403 -8.21 -10.19 -17.17
C ILE A 403 -8.19 -9.78 -18.65
N ARG A 404 -7.01 -9.38 -19.13
CA ARG A 404 -6.74 -9.13 -20.56
C ARG A 404 -5.61 -10.05 -21.02
N GLU A 405 -5.83 -10.80 -22.10
CA GLU A 405 -4.75 -11.52 -22.80
C GLU A 405 -3.88 -10.49 -23.55
N GLN A 406 -2.57 -10.72 -23.60
CA GLN A 406 -1.58 -9.82 -24.24
C GLN A 406 -1.12 -10.32 -25.62
#